data_AF-A0A538LUR0-F1
#
_entry.id   AF-A0A538LUR0-F1
#
_cell.length_a   1.000
_cell.length_b   1.000
_cell.length_c   1.000
_cell.angle_alpha   90.00
_cell.angle_beta   90.00
_cell.angle_gamma   90.00
#
_symmetry.space_group_name_H-M   'P 1'
#
loop_
_entity.id
_entity.type
_entity.pdbx_description
1 polymer ?
#
loop_
_entity_poly.entity_id
_entity_poly.type
_entity_poly.pdbx_seq_one_letter_code
_entity_poly.pdbx_strand_id
1 'polypeptide(L)'
;MPISTIDLWETIASEAEYESKLWSEALRPDEEREGEPVFSPLGEERYALGLETIYEGYLVHYGRPRLFEPADDDTALLLGDYLYAHGLVRIAEVGSVEAVADLAELISLCAQLRADSAPGDGVAWAASAALLGAGELDQARRALRDRGEAAPLEALAAAHAGGALELALAAHARRLR
;
A
#
# COMPACT_ATOMS: atom_id res chain seq x y z
N MET A 1 10.41 14.89 -13.61
CA MET A 1 10.15 13.96 -14.72
C MET A 1 9.29 12.84 -14.17
N PRO A 2 8.38 12.23 -14.94
CA PRO A 2 7.61 11.07 -14.48
C PRO A 2 8.58 9.94 -14.08
N ILE A 3 8.39 9.35 -12.90
CA ILE A 3 9.18 8.20 -12.42
C ILE A 3 8.64 6.97 -13.17
N SER A 4 9.51 6.25 -13.88
CA SER A 4 9.09 5.01 -14.56
C SER A 4 8.79 3.92 -13.52
N THR A 5 8.00 2.90 -13.89
CA THR A 5 7.72 1.79 -12.96
C THR A 5 8.98 1.05 -12.51
N ILE A 6 9.97 0.89 -13.39
CA ILE A 6 11.29 0.30 -13.06
C ILE A 6 12.02 1.17 -12.02
N ASP A 7 12.00 2.49 -12.23
CA ASP A 7 12.61 3.48 -11.36
C ASP A 7 11.97 3.48 -9.95
N LEU A 8 10.66 3.22 -9.85
CA LEU A 8 9.95 3.11 -8.57
C LEU A 8 10.49 1.96 -7.71
N TRP A 9 10.61 0.75 -8.26
CA TRP A 9 11.04 -0.42 -7.49
C TRP A 9 12.52 -0.37 -7.15
N GLU A 10 13.35 0.09 -8.08
CA GLU A 10 14.77 0.33 -7.84
C GLU A 10 14.98 1.36 -6.72
N THR A 11 14.17 2.43 -6.69
CA THR A 11 14.21 3.43 -5.62
C THR A 11 13.82 2.82 -4.26
N ILE A 12 12.77 1.99 -4.18
CA ILE A 12 12.40 1.33 -2.91
C ILE A 12 13.52 0.41 -2.43
N ALA A 13 14.08 -0.42 -3.32
CA ALA A 13 15.11 -1.39 -2.97
C ALA A 13 16.43 -0.71 -2.56
N SER A 14 16.92 0.23 -3.36
CA SER A 14 18.20 0.92 -3.12
C SER A 14 18.18 1.76 -1.84
N GLU A 15 17.07 2.45 -1.55
CA GLU A 15 16.97 3.23 -0.32
C GLU A 15 16.86 2.33 0.92
N ALA A 16 16.16 1.20 0.84
CA ALA A 16 16.13 0.21 1.93
C ALA A 16 17.54 -0.36 2.19
N GLU A 17 18.27 -0.74 1.14
CA GLU A 17 19.66 -1.20 1.25
C GLU A 17 20.58 -0.13 1.87
N TYR A 18 20.42 1.13 1.47
CA TYR A 18 21.19 2.24 2.02
C TYR A 18 20.91 2.47 3.51
N GLU A 19 19.64 2.35 3.92
CA GLU A 19 19.21 2.59 5.29
C GLU A 19 19.78 1.54 6.27
N SER A 20 19.81 0.26 5.89
CA SER A 20 20.26 -0.80 6.80
C SER A 20 20.77 -2.05 6.09
N LYS A 21 21.84 -2.63 6.65
CA LYS A 21 22.32 -3.96 6.28
C LYS A 21 21.22 -5.03 6.44
N LEU A 22 20.36 -4.89 7.45
CA LEU A 22 19.26 -5.83 7.67
C LEU A 22 18.26 -5.82 6.52
N TRP A 23 17.96 -4.65 5.96
CA TRP A 23 17.06 -4.52 4.81
C TRP A 23 17.71 -5.00 3.52
N SER A 24 19.01 -4.72 3.34
CA SER A 24 19.79 -5.28 2.23
C SER A 24 19.76 -6.81 2.24
N GLU A 25 19.94 -7.44 3.41
CA GLU A 25 19.87 -8.90 3.57
C GLU A 25 18.46 -9.47 3.34
N ALA A 26 17.41 -8.67 3.56
CA ALA A 26 16.02 -9.06 3.32
C ALA A 26 15.56 -8.85 1.87
N LEU A 27 16.35 -8.22 1.00
CA LEU A 27 15.98 -8.03 -0.40
C LEU A 27 16.03 -9.36 -1.16
N ARG A 28 15.01 -9.60 -1.99
CA ARG A 28 15.06 -10.66 -3.00
C ARG A 28 16.14 -10.34 -4.04
N PRO A 29 16.75 -11.37 -4.67
CA PRO A 29 17.54 -11.21 -5.88
C PRO A 29 16.77 -10.41 -6.93
N ASP A 30 17.47 -9.57 -7.71
CA ASP A 30 16.83 -8.65 -8.68
C ASP A 30 15.88 -9.39 -9.63
N GLU A 31 16.27 -10.58 -10.11
CA GLU A 31 15.48 -11.42 -11.01
C GLU A 31 14.23 -12.04 -10.40
N GLU A 32 14.13 -12.08 -9.07
CA GLU A 32 12.97 -12.62 -8.33
C GLU A 32 11.98 -11.54 -7.88
N ARG A 33 12.34 -10.26 -8.04
CA ARG A 33 11.48 -9.13 -7.63
C ARG A 33 10.28 -8.99 -8.55
N GLU A 34 9.10 -8.91 -7.96
CA GLU A 34 7.82 -8.83 -8.70
C GLU A 34 7.28 -7.37 -8.77
N GLY A 35 7.90 -6.53 -9.60
CA GLY A 35 7.59 -5.09 -9.74
C GLY A 35 6.28 -4.74 -10.46
N GLU A 36 5.19 -5.45 -10.21
CA GLU A 36 3.87 -5.08 -10.72
C GLU A 36 3.16 -4.11 -9.75
N PRO A 37 2.77 -2.90 -10.21
CA PRO A 37 1.99 -1.99 -9.37
C PRO A 37 0.58 -2.54 -9.17
N VAL A 38 0.01 -2.30 -7.99
CA VAL A 38 -1.34 -2.80 -7.65
C VAL A 38 -2.32 -1.64 -7.54
N PHE A 39 -2.04 -0.67 -6.68
CA PHE A 39 -3.00 0.40 -6.37
C PHE A 39 -2.56 1.77 -6.87
N SER A 40 -1.26 2.03 -7.05
CA SER A 40 -0.78 3.29 -7.65
C SER A 40 -1.37 3.66 -9.02
N PRO A 41 -1.75 2.72 -9.91
CA PRO A 41 -2.37 3.08 -11.19
C PRO A 41 -3.79 3.64 -11.04
N LEU A 42 -4.40 3.55 -9.84
CA LEU A 42 -5.75 4.07 -9.59
C LEU A 42 -5.78 5.55 -9.20
N GLY A 43 -4.63 6.10 -8.80
CA GLY A 43 -4.51 7.45 -8.23
C GLY A 43 -3.57 8.37 -9.00
N GLU A 44 -3.22 9.50 -8.39
CA GLU A 44 -2.28 10.45 -8.97
C GLU A 44 -0.83 9.92 -8.93
N GLU A 45 -0.12 10.07 -10.05
CA GLU A 45 1.27 9.58 -10.21
C GLU A 45 2.23 10.13 -9.14
N ARG A 46 2.02 11.37 -8.68
CA ARG A 46 2.86 12.01 -7.64
C ARG A 46 2.87 11.25 -6.32
N TYR A 47 1.87 10.41 -6.05
CA TYR A 47 1.80 9.60 -4.83
C TYR A 47 2.28 8.15 -5.03
N ALA A 48 2.58 7.73 -6.27
CA ALA A 48 2.82 6.33 -6.61
C ALA A 48 3.96 5.71 -5.79
N LEU A 49 5.11 6.39 -5.69
CA LEU A 49 6.27 5.89 -4.95
C LEU A 49 5.92 5.68 -3.47
N GLY A 50 5.33 6.68 -2.80
CA GLY A 50 4.92 6.56 -1.41
C GLY A 50 3.87 5.47 -1.19
N LEU A 51 2.83 5.44 -2.03
CA LEU A 51 1.74 4.47 -1.93
C LEU A 51 2.24 3.02 -2.10
N GLU A 52 3.09 2.76 -3.09
CA GLU A 52 3.63 1.41 -3.32
C GLU A 52 4.64 0.99 -2.25
N THR A 53 5.31 1.94 -1.59
CA THR A 53 6.17 1.67 -0.41
C THR A 53 5.33 1.20 0.77
N ILE A 54 4.24 1.92 1.06
CA ILE A 54 3.33 1.52 2.14
C ILE A 54 2.68 0.19 1.79
N TYR A 55 2.25 0.00 0.54
CA TYR A 55 1.68 -1.28 0.13
C TYR A 55 2.68 -2.43 0.23
N GLU A 56 3.97 -2.21 -0.06
CA GLU A 56 5.01 -3.20 0.20
C GLU A 56 5.12 -3.53 1.69
N GLY A 57 5.11 -2.53 2.58
CA GLY A 57 5.06 -2.75 4.04
C GLY A 57 3.83 -3.54 4.49
N TYR A 58 2.67 -3.30 3.87
CA TYR A 58 1.45 -4.06 4.11
C TYR A 58 1.61 -5.54 3.72
N LEU A 59 2.25 -5.80 2.58
CA LEU A 59 2.54 -7.17 2.15
C LEU A 59 3.55 -7.86 3.05
N VAL A 60 4.54 -7.14 3.58
CA VAL A 60 5.48 -7.66 4.59
C VAL A 60 4.74 -8.09 5.85
N HIS A 61 3.76 -7.30 6.31
CA HIS A 61 2.98 -7.65 7.50
C HIS A 61 1.95 -8.77 7.28
N TYR A 62 1.31 -8.81 6.11
CA TYR A 62 0.06 -9.55 5.96
C TYR A 62 -0.07 -10.42 4.71
N GLY A 63 0.94 -10.44 3.83
CA GLY A 63 0.85 -11.11 2.53
C GLY A 63 2.19 -11.61 2.01
N ARG A 64 2.31 -11.64 0.69
CA ARG A 64 3.54 -11.95 -0.05
C ARG A 64 4.18 -10.67 -0.58
N PRO A 65 5.29 -10.19 0.01
CA PRO A 65 6.02 -9.03 -0.48
C PRO A 65 6.53 -9.24 -1.91
N ARG A 66 6.78 -8.16 -2.63
CA ARG A 66 7.30 -8.16 -3.99
C ARG A 66 8.82 -8.07 -4.03
N LEU A 67 9.39 -7.29 -3.12
CA LEU A 67 10.80 -6.94 -3.10
C LEU A 67 11.58 -7.67 -2.02
N PHE A 68 10.89 -8.09 -0.95
CA PHE A 68 11.54 -8.59 0.25
C PHE A 68 11.18 -10.05 0.56
N GLU A 69 12.11 -10.71 1.24
CA GLU A 69 11.96 -12.01 1.89
C GLU A 69 12.65 -11.93 3.27
N PRO A 70 11.97 -11.36 4.28
CA PRO A 70 12.51 -11.29 5.63
C PRO A 70 12.86 -12.68 6.17
N ALA A 71 13.95 -12.77 6.93
CA ALA A 71 14.42 -14.05 7.47
C ALA A 71 13.50 -14.65 8.54
N ASP A 72 12.77 -13.80 9.27
CA ASP A 72 11.86 -14.18 10.35
C ASP A 72 10.78 -13.11 10.59
N ASP A 73 9.81 -13.44 11.45
CA ASP A 73 8.66 -12.59 11.77
C ASP A 73 9.06 -11.29 12.47
N ASP A 74 10.13 -11.30 13.28
CA ASP A 74 10.62 -10.08 13.97
C ASP A 74 11.22 -9.10 12.95
N THR A 75 11.98 -9.62 11.97
CA THR A 75 12.52 -8.84 10.85
C THR A 75 11.40 -8.33 9.96
N ALA A 76 10.38 -9.15 9.68
CA ALA A 76 9.21 -8.75 8.92
C ALA A 76 8.47 -7.59 9.60
N LEU A 77 8.23 -7.69 10.91
CA LEU A 77 7.57 -6.64 11.69
C LEU A 77 8.30 -5.30 11.56
N LEU A 78 9.61 -5.29 11.81
CA LEU A 78 10.40 -4.05 11.74
C LEU A 78 10.50 -3.52 10.30
N LEU A 79 10.60 -4.40 9.30
CA LEU A 79 10.67 -3.99 7.89
C LEU A 79 9.35 -3.37 7.43
N GLY A 80 8.22 -3.96 7.80
CA GLY A 80 6.91 -3.43 7.49
C GLY A 80 6.71 -2.04 8.11
N ASP A 81 7.12 -1.85 9.36
CA ASP A 81 7.06 -0.56 10.06
C ASP A 81 7.97 0.50 9.41
N TYR A 82 9.18 0.11 9.02
CA TYR A 82 10.08 0.98 8.24
C TYR A 82 9.42 1.42 6.93
N LEU A 83 8.86 0.49 6.16
CA LEU A 83 8.24 0.79 4.86
C LEU A 83 6.99 1.67 5.00
N TYR A 84 6.18 1.47 6.05
CA TYR A 84 5.07 2.38 6.38
C TYR A 84 5.57 3.78 6.69
N ALA A 85 6.54 3.93 7.58
CA ALA A 85 7.08 5.23 7.97
C ALA A 85 7.72 5.94 6.76
N HIS A 86 8.54 5.23 5.98
CA HIS A 86 9.23 5.78 4.82
C HIS A 86 8.27 6.19 3.71
N GLY A 87 7.25 5.37 3.45
CA GLY A 87 6.19 5.71 2.52
C GLY A 87 5.40 6.96 2.93
N LEU A 88 5.10 7.13 4.23
CA LEU A 88 4.44 8.34 4.73
C LEU A 88 5.32 9.59 4.60
N VAL A 89 6.64 9.48 4.82
CA VAL A 89 7.60 10.58 4.57
C VAL A 89 7.51 11.03 3.12
N ARG A 90 7.55 10.09 2.16
CA ARG A 90 7.44 10.39 0.72
C ARG A 90 6.14 11.11 0.36
N ILE A 91 5.02 10.72 0.99
CA ILE A 91 3.73 11.39 0.77
C ILE A 91 3.72 12.79 1.38
N ALA A 92 4.32 12.96 2.56
CA ALA A 92 4.45 14.26 3.21
C ALA A 92 5.30 15.24 2.38
N GLU A 93 6.35 14.75 1.71
CA GLU A 93 7.21 15.57 0.82
C GLU A 93 6.46 16.12 -0.40
N VAL A 94 5.39 15.46 -0.85
CA VAL A 94 4.48 15.98 -1.88
C VAL A 94 3.63 17.15 -1.36
N GLY A 95 3.58 17.35 -0.04
CA GLY A 95 2.99 18.53 0.62
C GLY A 95 1.49 18.42 0.90
N SER A 96 0.92 17.21 0.95
CA SER A 96 -0.50 17.00 1.26
C SER A 96 -0.68 16.33 2.61
N VAL A 97 -1.17 17.09 3.60
CA VAL A 97 -1.47 16.58 4.94
C VAL A 97 -2.68 15.64 4.90
N GLU A 98 -3.64 15.94 4.03
CA GLU A 98 -4.83 15.13 3.80
C GLU A 98 -4.46 13.74 3.26
N ALA A 99 -3.51 13.65 2.31
CA ALA A 99 -3.02 12.37 1.81
C ALA A 99 -2.30 11.54 2.89
N VAL A 100 -1.51 12.19 3.76
CA VAL A 100 -0.89 11.54 4.92
C VAL A 100 -1.95 10.99 5.88
N ALA A 101 -2.97 11.79 6.18
CA ALA A 101 -4.08 11.38 7.05
C ALA A 101 -4.86 10.20 6.46
N ASP A 102 -5.13 10.23 5.15
CA ASP A 102 -5.82 9.14 4.45
C ASP A 102 -5.04 7.82 4.53
N LEU A 103 -3.72 7.85 4.38
CA LEU A 103 -2.90 6.64 4.45
C LEU A 103 -2.76 6.13 5.88
N ALA A 104 -2.67 7.02 6.86
CA ALA A 104 -2.67 6.63 8.28
C ALA A 104 -4.00 5.93 8.66
N GLU A 105 -5.14 6.48 8.23
CA GLU A 105 -6.45 5.86 8.44
C GLU A 105 -6.61 4.53 7.69
N LEU A 106 -6.06 4.42 6.47
CA LEU A 106 -6.03 3.17 5.72
C LEU A 106 -5.21 2.10 6.45
N ILE A 107 -3.99 2.41 6.89
CA ILE A 107 -3.13 1.49 7.64
C ILE A 107 -3.87 1.00 8.90
N SER A 108 -4.46 1.92 9.66
CA SER A 108 -5.22 1.56 10.86
C SER A 108 -6.43 0.67 10.56
N LEU A 109 -7.19 0.97 9.49
CA LEU A 109 -8.35 0.17 9.09
C LEU A 109 -7.93 -1.24 8.64
N CYS A 110 -6.89 -1.34 7.82
CA CYS A 110 -6.35 -2.63 7.38
C CYS A 110 -5.84 -3.46 8.57
N ALA A 111 -5.08 -2.87 9.49
CA ALA A 111 -4.59 -3.57 10.68
C ALA A 111 -5.75 -4.15 11.52
N GLN A 112 -6.83 -3.39 11.69
CA GLN A 112 -8.04 -3.87 12.35
C GLN A 112 -8.70 -5.03 11.59
N LEU A 113 -8.94 -4.89 10.28
CA LEU A 113 -9.54 -5.94 9.47
C LEU A 113 -8.74 -7.24 9.53
N ARG A 114 -7.40 -7.15 9.51
CA ARG A 114 -6.51 -8.29 9.63
C ARG A 114 -6.57 -8.93 11.02
N ALA A 115 -6.60 -8.13 12.09
CA ALA A 115 -6.77 -8.63 13.45
C ALA A 115 -8.12 -9.35 13.63
N ASP A 116 -9.18 -8.82 13.05
CA ASP A 116 -10.55 -9.37 13.13
C ASP A 116 -10.79 -10.51 12.12
N SER A 117 -9.81 -10.83 11.26
CA SER A 117 -9.98 -11.77 10.12
C SER A 117 -11.17 -11.41 9.22
N ALA A 118 -11.44 -10.11 9.09
CA ALA A 118 -12.53 -9.54 8.31
C ALA A 118 -12.06 -9.18 6.89
N PRO A 119 -12.91 -9.34 5.86
CA PRO A 119 -12.59 -8.92 4.50
C PRO A 119 -12.71 -7.40 4.34
N GLY A 120 -12.18 -6.87 3.23
CA GLY A 120 -12.43 -5.48 2.80
C GLY A 120 -11.18 -4.61 2.68
N ASP A 121 -10.01 -5.14 3.00
CA ASP A 121 -8.72 -4.49 2.78
C ASP A 121 -8.51 -4.08 1.32
N GLY A 122 -8.78 -4.96 0.36
CA GLY A 122 -8.60 -4.66 -1.06
C GLY A 122 -9.41 -3.45 -1.54
N VAL A 123 -10.67 -3.32 -1.10
CA VAL A 123 -11.51 -2.18 -1.49
C VAL A 123 -11.15 -0.91 -0.72
N ALA A 124 -10.67 -1.04 0.53
CA ALA A 124 -10.15 0.08 1.30
C ALA A 124 -8.88 0.65 0.65
N TRP A 125 -7.98 -0.22 0.18
CA TRP A 125 -6.81 0.17 -0.59
C TRP A 125 -7.18 0.84 -1.91
N ALA A 126 -8.09 0.24 -2.69
CA ALA A 126 -8.49 0.79 -3.98
C ALA A 126 -9.14 2.16 -3.87
N ALA A 127 -10.08 2.33 -2.93
CA ALA A 127 -10.72 3.63 -2.68
C ALA A 127 -9.71 4.67 -2.18
N SER A 128 -8.81 4.29 -1.27
CA SER A 128 -7.80 5.21 -0.73
C SER A 128 -6.79 5.65 -1.78
N ALA A 129 -6.38 4.77 -2.70
CA ALA A 129 -5.49 5.13 -3.80
C ALA A 129 -6.18 6.09 -4.79
N ALA A 130 -7.44 5.82 -5.13
CA ALA A 130 -8.18 6.61 -6.12
C ALA A 130 -8.58 8.01 -5.62
N LEU A 131 -8.77 8.17 -4.31
CA LEU A 131 -9.27 9.40 -3.67
C LEU A 131 -8.24 10.01 -2.70
N LEU A 132 -6.96 9.68 -2.86
CA LEU A 132 -5.92 10.05 -1.91
C LEU A 132 -5.84 11.58 -1.73
N GLY A 133 -6.10 12.06 -0.52
CA GLY A 133 -6.08 13.49 -0.18
C GLY A 133 -7.34 14.26 -0.56
N ALA A 134 -8.37 13.59 -1.08
CA ALA A 134 -9.64 14.23 -1.47
C ALA A 134 -10.57 14.52 -0.27
N GLY A 135 -10.36 13.85 0.87
CA GLY A 135 -11.19 14.05 2.08
C GLY A 135 -12.59 13.42 2.00
N GLU A 136 -12.79 12.43 1.13
CA GLU A 136 -14.11 11.84 0.85
C GLU A 136 -14.32 10.44 1.47
N LEU A 137 -13.32 9.88 2.15
CA LEU A 137 -13.30 8.47 2.54
C LEU A 137 -13.87 8.19 3.94
N ASP A 138 -13.98 9.19 4.81
CA ASP A 138 -14.29 9.04 6.23
C ASP A 138 -15.58 8.26 6.50
N GLN A 139 -16.68 8.63 5.83
CA GLN A 139 -17.96 7.97 6.05
C GLN A 139 -17.93 6.50 5.60
N ALA A 140 -17.29 6.23 4.47
CA ALA A 140 -17.18 4.89 3.91
C ALA A 140 -16.25 4.00 4.74
N ARG A 141 -15.12 4.54 5.23
CA ARG A 141 -14.21 3.86 6.17
C ARG A 141 -14.91 3.51 7.48
N ARG A 142 -15.71 4.42 8.05
CA ARG A 142 -16.51 4.15 9.26
C ARG A 142 -17.54 3.05 9.04
N ALA A 143 -18.18 3.01 7.87
CA ALA A 143 -19.11 1.93 7.54
C ALA A 143 -18.43 0.56 7.55
N LEU A 144 -17.23 0.46 6.97
CA LEU A 144 -16.44 -0.77 7.00
C LEU A 144 -15.96 -1.10 8.43
N ARG A 145 -15.41 -0.11 9.14
CA ARG A 145 -14.87 -0.24 10.50
C ARG A 145 -15.92 -0.71 11.51
N ASP A 146 -17.10 -0.10 11.51
CA ASP A 146 -18.08 -0.27 12.58
C ASP A 146 -19.11 -1.36 12.25
N ARG A 147 -19.38 -1.60 10.97
CA ARG A 147 -20.46 -2.47 10.51
C ARG A 147 -20.03 -3.57 9.53
N GLY A 148 -18.76 -3.59 9.11
CA GLY A 148 -18.27 -4.53 8.10
C GLY A 148 -18.81 -4.25 6.70
N GLU A 149 -19.32 -3.04 6.44
CA GLU A 149 -19.94 -2.68 5.17
C GLU A 149 -18.90 -2.14 4.18
N ALA A 150 -18.45 -2.98 3.25
CA ALA A 150 -17.50 -2.63 2.18
C ALA A 150 -18.12 -1.84 1.02
N ALA A 151 -19.44 -1.99 0.77
CA ALA A 151 -20.12 -1.43 -0.39
C ALA A 151 -19.94 0.09 -0.60
N PRO A 152 -19.89 0.95 0.44
CA PRO A 152 -19.60 2.37 0.25
C PRO A 152 -18.19 2.64 -0.32
N LEU A 153 -17.18 1.90 0.11
CA LEU A 153 -15.81 2.02 -0.44
C LEU A 153 -15.73 1.46 -1.85
N GLU A 154 -16.42 0.35 -2.12
CA GLU A 154 -16.53 -0.21 -3.47
C GLU A 154 -17.14 0.78 -4.46
N ALA A 155 -18.22 1.46 -4.08
CA ALA A 155 -18.87 2.47 -4.91
C ALA A 155 -17.94 3.65 -5.21
N LEU A 156 -17.22 4.14 -4.20
CA LEU A 156 -16.24 5.22 -4.36
C LEU A 156 -15.08 4.80 -5.28
N ALA A 157 -14.50 3.61 -5.06
CA ALA A 157 -13.44 3.09 -5.89
C ALA A 157 -13.91 2.91 -7.35
N ALA A 158 -15.09 2.32 -7.57
CA ALA A 158 -15.62 2.09 -8.91
C ALA A 158 -15.88 3.40 -9.69
N ALA A 159 -16.34 4.44 -9.00
CA ALA A 159 -16.58 5.75 -9.60
C ALA A 159 -15.30 6.43 -10.12
N HIS A 160 -14.14 6.16 -9.51
CA HIS A 160 -12.88 6.84 -9.80
C HIS A 160 -11.87 5.99 -10.59
N ALA A 161 -11.75 4.71 -10.25
CA ALA A 161 -10.76 3.79 -10.84
C ALA A 161 -11.21 3.17 -12.18
N GLY A 162 -12.51 3.18 -12.48
CA GLY A 162 -13.06 2.58 -13.69
C GLY A 162 -12.60 1.12 -13.89
N GLY A 163 -12.19 0.76 -15.12
CA GLY A 163 -11.80 -0.60 -15.48
C GLY A 163 -10.50 -1.11 -14.82
N ALA A 164 -9.68 -0.22 -14.23
CA ALA A 164 -8.46 -0.63 -13.53
C ALA A 164 -8.73 -1.26 -12.15
N LEU A 165 -9.92 -1.02 -11.57
CA LEU A 165 -10.30 -1.53 -10.26
C LEU A 165 -10.26 -3.06 -10.17
N GLU A 166 -10.85 -3.75 -11.15
CA GLU A 166 -10.92 -5.21 -11.15
C GLU A 166 -9.52 -5.85 -11.21
N LEU A 167 -8.63 -5.27 -12.02
CA LEU A 167 -7.24 -5.72 -12.12
C LEU A 167 -6.48 -5.51 -10.81
N ALA A 168 -6.65 -4.35 -10.16
CA ALA A 168 -6.03 -4.05 -8.88
C ALA A 168 -6.50 -5.02 -7.77
N LEU A 169 -7.81 -5.25 -7.66
CA LEU A 169 -8.38 -6.20 -6.69
C LEU A 169 -7.92 -7.64 -6.94
N ALA A 170 -7.86 -8.06 -8.21
CA ALA A 170 -7.34 -9.38 -8.56
C ALA A 170 -5.84 -9.53 -8.25
N ALA A 171 -5.04 -8.49 -8.51
CA ALA A 171 -3.63 -8.47 -8.17
C ALA A 171 -3.40 -8.52 -6.66
N HIS A 172 -4.16 -7.73 -5.88
CA HIS A 172 -4.13 -7.77 -4.43
C HIS A 172 -4.51 -9.15 -3.88
N ALA A 173 -5.58 -9.76 -4.38
CA ALA A 173 -6.01 -11.09 -3.95
C ALA A 173 -4.97 -12.18 -4.23
N ARG A 174 -4.09 -12.04 -5.24
CA ARG A 174 -2.98 -12.98 -5.49
C ARG A 174 -1.84 -12.86 -4.48
N ARG A 175 -1.75 -11.74 -3.77
CA ARG A 175 -0.70 -11.43 -2.79
C ARG A 175 -1.06 -11.85 -1.37
N LEU A 176 -2.34 -12.06 -1.09
CA LEU A 176 -2.84 -12.45 0.25
C LEU A 176 -3.20 -13.94 0.37
N ARG A 177 -2.87 -14.74 -0.64
CA ARG A 177 -3.08 -16.19 -0.68
C ARG A 177 -1.86 -16.94 -0.20
#